data_AF-J7GLC1-F1
#
_entry.id   AF-J7GLC1-F1
#
_cell.length_a   1.000
_cell.length_b   1.000
_cell.length_c   1.000
_cell.angle_alpha   90.00
_cell.angle_beta   90.00
_cell.angle_gamma   90.00
#
_symmetry.space_group_name_H-M   'P 1'
#
loop_
_entity.id
_entity.type
_entity.pdbx_description
1 polymer ?
#
loop_
_entity_poly.entity_id
_entity_poly.type
_entity_poly.pdbx_seq_one_letter_code
_entity_poly.pdbx_strand_id
1 'polypeptide(L)'
;MDEHLTVQNGKPKFLTILQLIQDGRALTATSSLHFSLGPHIHPSSYKSVPRERQSCPGPSNAGPTTPQILAPLNQPAMLIGILTLPTLTLKCPNRSCLQFSDNSSTICCDIIDFDARVIGKRIRVLAWNFIPSNHHGGFLEIIEWKLLNSGVELGRSSRVESFPLLSGSSCASEYNSKHSYFVHGTLESISPVSVVPCSFGKSNKVGDSSAPVNIRGFLVRIIACECNLCASRELMAVLHDSTFRHSFTKPLFIYFCGSASCWHPVITKLVGGVVLLSRLKKKLIFMGKDESQLMFVTTENSILHLPSSFKKRLPYLETVVKGKGESSNYTGIIKGVYMEGMVIELDKEAWLLLSDRFLIPPHSLRVGAVVSVRNVHFVKPKFSWTKVLILGACFRTSIMVESFSPLET
;
A
#
# COMPACT_ATOMS: atom_id res chain seq x y z
N MET A 1 -24.03 -19.95 -47.85
CA MET A 1 -24.81 -18.70 -47.95
C MET A 1 -25.87 -18.71 -46.86
N ASP A 2 -25.76 -18.03 -45.74
CA ASP A 2 -24.65 -17.30 -45.13
C ASP A 2 -24.91 -17.34 -43.62
N GLU A 3 -23.94 -17.85 -42.87
CA GLU A 3 -23.78 -17.55 -41.46
C GLU A 3 -23.17 -16.15 -41.36
N HIS A 4 -23.88 -15.23 -40.71
CA HIS A 4 -23.26 -14.03 -40.15
C HIS A 4 -23.82 -13.76 -38.76
N LEU A 5 -23.35 -14.55 -37.79
CA LEU A 5 -23.24 -14.13 -36.40
C LEU A 5 -21.97 -13.28 -36.28
N THR A 6 -22.11 -11.98 -36.49
CA THR A 6 -21.06 -11.00 -36.19
C THR A 6 -20.95 -10.82 -34.69
N VAL A 7 -19.90 -11.41 -34.12
CA VAL A 7 -19.37 -11.09 -32.79
C VAL A 7 -19.06 -9.59 -32.74
N GLN A 8 -19.79 -8.83 -31.93
CA GLN A 8 -19.42 -7.45 -31.62
C GLN A 8 -18.15 -7.43 -30.76
N ASN A 9 -17.01 -7.22 -31.40
CA ASN A 9 -15.79 -6.76 -30.73
C ASN A 9 -15.98 -5.29 -30.29
N GLY A 10 -16.56 -5.08 -29.11
CA GLY A 10 -16.73 -3.75 -28.53
C GLY A 10 -15.39 -3.13 -28.11
N LYS A 11 -15.07 -1.93 -28.64
CA LYS A 11 -13.90 -1.15 -28.19
C LYS A 11 -14.03 -0.80 -26.70
N PRO A 12 -12.94 -0.81 -25.92
CA PRO A 12 -13.00 -0.46 -24.51
C PRO A 12 -13.44 1.00 -24.32
N LYS A 13 -14.35 1.24 -23.38
CA LYS A 13 -14.82 2.58 -23.01
C LYS A 13 -13.77 3.26 -22.12
N PHE A 14 -13.41 4.49 -22.45
CA PHE A 14 -12.60 5.33 -21.56
C PHE A 14 -13.52 6.08 -20.61
N LEU A 15 -13.27 5.93 -19.31
CA LEU A 15 -13.96 6.69 -18.26
C LEU A 15 -13.00 7.69 -17.64
N THR A 16 -13.57 8.72 -17.02
CA THR A 16 -12.84 9.69 -16.20
C THR A 16 -13.22 9.55 -14.72
N ILE A 17 -12.33 9.99 -13.84
CA ILE A 17 -12.58 10.01 -12.39
C ILE A 17 -13.77 10.90 -12.05
N LEU A 18 -13.90 12.04 -12.72
CA LEU A 18 -15.06 12.92 -12.52
C LEU A 18 -16.38 12.21 -12.85
N GLN A 19 -16.44 11.38 -13.90
CA GLN A 19 -17.63 10.61 -14.24
C GLN A 19 -17.98 9.59 -13.15
N LEU A 20 -16.98 8.90 -12.58
CA LEU A 20 -17.21 7.94 -11.49
C LEU A 20 -17.74 8.64 -10.24
N ILE A 21 -17.14 9.77 -9.88
CA ILE A 21 -17.57 10.57 -8.72
C ILE A 21 -19.00 11.10 -8.91
N GLN A 22 -19.34 11.57 -10.11
CA GLN A 22 -20.68 12.09 -10.42
C GLN A 22 -21.75 11.00 -10.46
N ASP A 23 -21.42 9.81 -10.96
CA ASP A 23 -22.34 8.67 -10.95
C ASP A 23 -22.60 8.17 -9.52
N GLY A 24 -21.59 8.25 -8.64
CA GLY A 24 -21.73 8.01 -7.20
C GLY A 24 -22.14 6.56 -6.84
N ARG A 25 -22.05 5.63 -7.78
CA ARG A 25 -22.39 4.21 -7.60
C ARG A 25 -21.15 3.36 -7.44
N ALA A 26 -21.26 2.28 -6.67
CA ALA A 26 -20.21 1.27 -6.59
C ALA A 26 -20.15 0.49 -7.91
N LEU A 27 -18.97 0.43 -8.53
CA LEU A 27 -18.79 -0.14 -9.87
C LEU A 27 -17.53 -1.00 -9.93
N THR A 28 -17.58 -2.06 -10.73
CA THR A 28 -16.39 -2.85 -11.08
C THR A 28 -16.21 -2.95 -12.60
N ALA A 29 -14.98 -2.75 -13.06
CA ALA A 29 -14.57 -2.89 -14.45
C ALA A 29 -13.58 -4.05 -14.60
N THR A 30 -13.95 -5.21 -14.11
CA THR A 30 -13.13 -6.44 -14.14
C THR A 30 -13.44 -7.33 -15.34
N SER A 31 -14.40 -6.96 -16.19
CA SER A 31 -14.79 -7.73 -17.39
C SER A 31 -13.63 -7.93 -18.39
N SER A 32 -12.65 -7.02 -18.40
CA SER A 32 -11.40 -7.14 -19.16
C SER A 32 -10.50 -8.31 -18.72
N LEU A 33 -10.58 -8.75 -17.46
CA LEU A 33 -9.81 -9.90 -16.93
C LEU A 33 -10.27 -11.23 -17.55
N HIS A 34 -11.51 -11.30 -18.02
CA HIS A 34 -12.02 -12.50 -18.69
C HIS A 34 -11.55 -12.63 -20.15
N PHE A 35 -11.03 -11.56 -20.77
CA PHE A 35 -10.51 -11.61 -22.15
C PHE A 35 -9.06 -12.10 -22.24
N SER A 36 -8.32 -12.13 -21.12
CA SER A 36 -6.92 -12.59 -21.06
C SER A 36 -6.77 -14.07 -20.71
N LEU A 37 -7.83 -14.73 -20.26
CA LEU A 37 -7.92 -16.18 -20.14
C LEU A 37 -8.62 -16.69 -21.42
N GLY A 38 -7.93 -17.52 -22.22
CA GLY A 38 -8.47 -18.08 -23.46
C GLY A 38 -9.83 -18.76 -23.30
N PRO A 39 -10.59 -18.94 -24.39
CA PRO A 39 -12.02 -19.26 -24.33
C PRO A 39 -12.26 -20.74 -24.01
N HIS A 40 -12.11 -21.16 -22.76
CA HIS A 40 -12.73 -22.38 -22.26
C HIS A 40 -13.03 -22.25 -20.78
N ILE A 41 -14.26 -21.80 -20.47
CA ILE A 41 -15.22 -22.38 -19.51
C ILE A 41 -16.44 -21.44 -19.56
N HIS A 42 -17.47 -21.88 -20.26
CA HIS A 42 -18.80 -21.28 -20.13
C HIS A 42 -19.29 -21.47 -18.69
N PRO A 43 -19.76 -20.42 -17.99
CA PRO A 43 -20.58 -20.63 -16.81
C PRO A 43 -21.90 -21.24 -17.28
N SER A 44 -22.18 -22.47 -16.88
CA SER A 44 -23.46 -23.12 -17.09
C SER A 44 -24.59 -22.23 -16.60
N SER A 45 -25.54 -21.94 -17.48
CA SER A 45 -26.85 -21.37 -17.19
C SER A 45 -27.47 -22.03 -15.96
N TYR A 46 -27.50 -21.33 -14.83
CA TYR A 46 -28.42 -21.65 -13.75
C TYR A 46 -29.80 -21.20 -14.21
N LYS A 47 -30.58 -22.15 -14.73
CA LYS A 47 -32.00 -21.98 -15.01
C LYS A 47 -32.70 -21.57 -13.72
N SER A 48 -33.31 -20.39 -13.74
CA SER A 48 -34.23 -19.92 -12.72
C SER A 48 -35.48 -20.81 -12.69
N VAL A 49 -35.77 -21.40 -11.54
CA VAL A 49 -37.06 -22.08 -11.28
C VAL A 49 -38.12 -21.00 -11.01
N PRO A 50 -39.36 -21.10 -11.55
CA PRO A 50 -40.38 -20.08 -11.32
C PRO A 50 -40.84 -20.09 -9.86
N ARG A 51 -40.81 -18.94 -9.20
CA ARG A 51 -41.40 -18.74 -7.86
C ARG A 51 -42.93 -18.65 -7.99
N GLU A 52 -43.64 -19.61 -7.44
CA GLU A 52 -45.06 -19.47 -7.11
C GLU A 52 -45.24 -18.33 -6.09
N ARG A 53 -46.24 -17.48 -6.35
CA ARG A 53 -46.66 -16.39 -5.47
C ARG A 53 -47.48 -16.98 -4.33
N GLN A 54 -46.99 -16.89 -3.10
CA GLN A 54 -47.85 -16.91 -1.92
C GLN A 54 -47.57 -15.68 -1.06
N SER A 55 -48.59 -14.85 -0.98
CA SER A 55 -48.70 -13.65 -0.15
C SER A 55 -49.17 -14.01 1.25
N CYS A 56 -48.47 -13.56 2.29
CA CYS A 56 -49.02 -13.25 3.61
C CYS A 56 -48.13 -12.22 4.35
N PRO A 57 -48.70 -11.24 5.07
CA PRO A 57 -47.96 -10.15 5.71
C PRO A 57 -47.60 -10.48 7.18
N GLY A 58 -46.39 -10.12 7.61
CA GLY A 58 -45.91 -10.26 9.00
C GLY A 58 -44.53 -9.61 9.20
N PRO A 59 -44.17 -9.16 10.42
CA PRO A 59 -43.42 -7.93 10.66
C PRO A 59 -41.93 -8.02 10.32
N SER A 60 -41.40 -6.90 9.84
CA SER A 60 -40.03 -6.67 9.41
C SER A 60 -39.02 -6.78 10.56
N ASN A 61 -38.51 -7.99 10.79
CA ASN A 61 -37.18 -8.18 11.34
C ASN A 61 -36.18 -8.11 10.19
N ALA A 62 -35.44 -7.01 10.09
CA ALA A 62 -34.33 -6.89 9.16
C ALA A 62 -33.26 -7.93 9.52
N GLY A 63 -33.30 -9.08 8.84
CA GLY A 63 -32.20 -10.04 8.84
C GLY A 63 -30.96 -9.43 8.18
N PRO A 64 -29.79 -10.10 8.29
CA PRO A 64 -28.56 -9.60 7.68
C PRO A 64 -28.75 -9.54 6.16
N THR A 65 -28.70 -8.33 5.62
CA THR A 65 -28.73 -8.07 4.19
C THR A 65 -27.63 -8.91 3.54
N THR A 66 -27.98 -9.80 2.62
CA THR A 66 -26.99 -10.53 1.83
C THR A 66 -26.02 -9.53 1.19
N PRO A 67 -24.69 -9.72 1.33
CA PRO A 67 -23.73 -8.77 0.82
C PRO A 67 -23.89 -8.63 -0.69
N GLN A 68 -24.09 -7.39 -1.15
CA GLN A 68 -24.25 -7.10 -2.57
C GLN A 68 -22.89 -7.15 -3.26
N ILE A 69 -22.86 -7.67 -4.48
CA ILE A 69 -21.66 -7.73 -5.32
C ILE A 69 -21.58 -6.41 -6.10
N LEU A 70 -20.37 -5.87 -6.26
CA LEU A 70 -20.13 -4.66 -7.05
C LEU A 70 -20.76 -4.80 -8.44
N ALA A 71 -21.55 -3.80 -8.84
CA ALA A 71 -22.19 -3.78 -10.13
C ALA A 71 -21.14 -3.78 -11.27
N PRO A 72 -21.11 -4.82 -12.12
CA PRO A 72 -20.15 -4.89 -13.21
C PRO A 72 -20.54 -3.94 -14.35
N LEU A 73 -19.54 -3.33 -14.99
CA LEU A 73 -19.77 -2.63 -16.24
C LEU A 73 -20.03 -3.63 -17.38
N ASN A 74 -21.09 -3.36 -18.16
CA ASN A 74 -21.52 -4.18 -19.29
C ASN A 74 -20.51 -4.25 -20.45
N GLN A 75 -19.43 -3.45 -20.40
CA GLN A 75 -18.39 -3.40 -21.42
C GLN A 75 -17.02 -3.16 -20.76
N PRO A 76 -15.91 -3.58 -21.38
CA PRO A 76 -14.56 -3.27 -20.89
C PRO A 76 -14.40 -1.75 -20.73
N ALA A 77 -13.95 -1.31 -19.57
CA ALA A 77 -13.75 0.11 -19.27
C ALA A 77 -12.38 0.36 -18.67
N MET A 78 -11.69 1.39 -19.17
CA MET A 78 -10.33 1.72 -18.77
C MET A 78 -10.25 3.15 -18.26
N LEU A 79 -9.31 3.37 -17.33
CA LEU A 79 -8.92 4.71 -16.88
C LEU A 79 -7.50 4.98 -17.35
N ILE A 80 -7.20 6.25 -17.67
CA ILE A 80 -5.84 6.69 -17.95
C ILE A 80 -5.55 7.89 -17.06
N GLY A 81 -4.51 7.78 -16.25
CA GLY A 81 -4.13 8.82 -15.31
C GLY A 81 -2.71 8.62 -14.79
N ILE A 82 -2.35 9.40 -13.78
CA ILE A 82 -1.04 9.41 -13.15
C ILE A 82 -1.22 8.97 -11.70
N LEU A 83 -0.40 8.01 -11.27
CA LEU A 83 -0.33 7.62 -9.86
C LEU A 83 0.68 8.52 -9.14
N THR A 84 0.29 9.15 -8.04
CA THR A 84 1.13 10.08 -7.30
C THR A 84 1.12 9.78 -5.80
N LEU A 85 2.14 10.31 -5.11
CA LEU A 85 2.24 10.22 -3.66
C LEU A 85 1.18 11.10 -2.99
N PRO A 86 0.78 10.78 -1.75
CA PRO A 86 -0.14 11.62 -0.99
C PRO A 86 0.35 13.07 -0.89
N THR A 87 -0.52 13.97 -1.32
CA THR A 87 -0.38 15.42 -1.20
C THR A 87 -1.28 15.94 -0.07
N LEU A 88 -0.97 17.13 0.46
CA LEU A 88 -1.79 17.77 1.50
C LEU A 88 -3.09 18.38 0.96
N THR A 89 -3.29 18.42 -0.37
CA THR A 89 -4.45 19.05 -1.00
C THR A 89 -5.70 18.16 -0.94
N LEU A 90 -5.53 16.84 -1.06
CA LEU A 90 -6.62 15.88 -0.91
C LEU A 90 -6.82 15.56 0.57
N LYS A 91 -7.97 15.95 1.14
CA LYS A 91 -8.27 15.74 2.59
C LYS A 91 -8.71 14.30 2.90
N CYS A 92 -7.91 13.33 2.49
CA CYS A 92 -8.09 11.92 2.84
C CYS A 92 -8.04 11.70 4.36
N PRO A 93 -8.98 10.96 4.99
CA PRO A 93 -8.91 10.62 6.41
C PRO A 93 -7.64 9.84 6.78
N ASN A 94 -7.25 8.87 5.93
CA ASN A 94 -6.05 8.06 6.11
C ASN A 94 -4.75 8.87 5.88
N ARG A 95 -4.79 9.99 5.13
CA ARG A 95 -3.67 10.89 4.77
C ARG A 95 -2.41 10.24 4.17
N SER A 96 -2.36 8.92 4.07
CA SER A 96 -1.27 8.12 3.51
C SER A 96 -1.70 7.31 2.27
N CYS A 97 -2.86 7.59 1.67
CA CYS A 97 -3.28 6.93 0.43
C CYS A 97 -2.49 7.43 -0.79
N LEU A 98 -2.25 6.54 -1.75
CA LEU A 98 -1.85 6.96 -3.09
C LEU A 98 -2.98 7.76 -3.74
N GLN A 99 -2.61 8.61 -4.70
CA GLN A 99 -3.55 9.44 -5.43
C GLN A 99 -3.51 9.09 -6.91
N PHE A 100 -4.68 8.87 -7.50
CA PHE A 100 -4.82 8.70 -8.93
C PHE A 100 -5.48 9.95 -9.50
N SER A 101 -4.79 10.58 -10.46
CA SER A 101 -5.25 11.80 -11.11
C SER A 101 -5.38 11.57 -12.60
N ASP A 102 -6.52 11.91 -13.18
CA ASP A 102 -6.64 12.11 -14.62
C ASP A 102 -6.75 13.61 -14.92
N ASN A 103 -7.06 13.98 -16.16
CA ASN A 103 -7.22 15.37 -16.55
C ASN A 103 -8.48 16.04 -15.96
N SER A 104 -9.36 15.28 -15.30
CA SER A 104 -10.65 15.73 -14.80
C SER A 104 -10.71 15.87 -13.29
N SER A 105 -10.09 14.96 -12.53
CA SER A 105 -10.15 14.95 -11.07
C SER A 105 -9.03 14.09 -10.46
N THR A 106 -8.90 14.14 -9.14
CA THR A 106 -7.97 13.33 -8.34
C THR A 106 -8.72 12.61 -7.24
N ILE A 107 -8.41 11.34 -7.03
CA ILE A 107 -9.06 10.49 -6.04
C ILE A 107 -8.05 9.67 -5.24
N CYS A 108 -8.41 9.29 -4.02
CA CYS A 108 -7.63 8.32 -3.25
C CYS A 108 -7.71 6.95 -3.93
N CYS A 109 -6.60 6.22 -3.89
CA CYS A 109 -6.55 4.88 -4.45
C CYS A 109 -5.62 3.95 -3.68
N ASP A 110 -5.81 2.65 -3.91
CA ASP A 110 -4.82 1.63 -3.65
C ASP A 110 -4.64 0.77 -4.90
N ILE A 111 -3.51 0.07 -4.98
CA ILE A 111 -3.06 -0.65 -6.15
C ILE A 111 -2.48 -2.01 -5.75
N ILE A 112 -2.90 -3.05 -6.47
CA ILE A 112 -2.32 -4.39 -6.40
C ILE A 112 -1.12 -4.46 -7.35
N ASP A 113 -0.16 -5.33 -7.04
CA ASP A 113 1.08 -5.51 -7.82
C ASP A 113 1.82 -4.19 -8.03
N PHE A 114 1.93 -3.41 -6.95
CA PHE A 114 2.58 -2.11 -6.96
C PHE A 114 4.03 -2.18 -7.43
N ASP A 115 4.38 -1.29 -8.35
CA ASP A 115 5.74 -1.05 -8.82
C ASP A 115 6.06 0.44 -8.64
N ALA A 116 7.14 0.77 -7.92
CA ALA A 116 7.50 2.15 -7.64
C ALA A 116 7.72 3.01 -8.90
N ARG A 117 8.03 2.39 -10.05
CA ARG A 117 8.15 3.08 -11.36
C ARG A 117 6.94 3.88 -11.77
N VAL A 118 5.75 3.45 -11.35
CA VAL A 118 4.51 4.08 -11.80
C VAL A 118 4.29 5.43 -11.15
N ILE A 119 4.99 5.72 -10.05
CA ILE A 119 4.87 6.98 -9.33
C ILE A 119 5.30 8.15 -10.24
N GLY A 120 4.41 9.11 -10.42
CA GLY A 120 4.58 10.25 -11.31
C GLY A 120 4.52 9.90 -12.79
N LYS A 121 4.15 8.67 -13.16
CA LYS A 121 4.03 8.23 -14.56
C LYS A 121 2.58 7.97 -14.94
N ARG A 122 2.29 8.11 -16.23
CA ARG A 122 0.98 7.84 -16.79
C ARG A 122 0.77 6.35 -16.96
N ILE A 123 -0.30 5.81 -16.38
CA ILE A 123 -0.68 4.41 -16.44
C ILE A 123 -2.06 4.25 -17.11
N ARG A 124 -2.24 3.10 -17.76
CA ARG A 124 -3.54 2.56 -18.20
C ARG A 124 -4.01 1.63 -17.10
N VAL A 125 -5.17 1.90 -16.52
CA VAL A 125 -5.83 0.97 -15.61
C VAL A 125 -6.79 0.12 -16.43
N LEU A 126 -6.59 -1.19 -16.39
CA LEU A 126 -7.30 -2.19 -17.19
C LEU A 126 -8.43 -2.85 -16.40
N ALA A 127 -8.25 -3.01 -15.09
CA ALA A 127 -9.26 -3.51 -14.18
C ALA A 127 -9.25 -2.71 -12.88
N TRP A 128 -10.43 -2.37 -12.38
CA TRP A 128 -10.57 -1.52 -11.20
C TRP A 128 -11.95 -1.69 -10.54
N ASN A 129 -12.03 -1.33 -9.25
CA ASN A 129 -13.30 -1.06 -8.57
C ASN A 129 -13.35 0.40 -8.14
N PHE A 130 -14.53 0.99 -8.16
CA PHE A 130 -14.80 2.30 -7.59
C PHE A 130 -15.80 2.14 -6.45
N ILE A 131 -15.43 2.65 -5.28
CA ILE A 131 -16.23 2.61 -4.06
C ILE A 131 -16.63 4.04 -3.72
N PRO A 132 -17.91 4.41 -3.82
CA PRO A 132 -18.36 5.75 -3.50
C PRO A 132 -18.16 6.04 -2.01
N SER A 133 -17.89 7.29 -1.68
CA SER A 133 -17.72 7.74 -0.31
C SER A 133 -18.19 9.18 -0.16
N ASN A 134 -18.79 9.47 1.00
CA ASN A 134 -19.17 10.83 1.38
C ASN A 134 -17.95 11.77 1.47
N HIS A 135 -16.74 11.23 1.56
CA HIS A 135 -15.49 11.99 1.58
C HIS A 135 -14.80 11.95 0.22
N HIS A 136 -14.66 13.12 -0.43
CA HIS A 136 -13.90 13.30 -1.67
C HIS A 136 -14.39 12.50 -2.89
N GLY A 137 -15.65 12.08 -2.88
CA GLY A 137 -16.31 11.48 -4.03
C GLY A 137 -16.11 9.97 -4.17
N GLY A 138 -15.17 9.36 -3.44
CA GLY A 138 -14.98 7.91 -3.45
C GLY A 138 -13.53 7.45 -3.32
N PHE A 139 -13.31 6.18 -3.62
CA PHE A 139 -12.02 5.50 -3.56
C PHE A 139 -11.86 4.55 -4.75
N LEU A 140 -10.67 4.53 -5.35
CA LEU A 140 -10.35 3.69 -6.50
C LEU A 140 -9.44 2.52 -6.11
N GLU A 141 -9.88 1.29 -6.37
CA GLU A 141 -9.11 0.07 -6.23
C GLU A 141 -8.54 -0.32 -7.61
N ILE A 142 -7.23 -0.17 -7.82
CA ILE A 142 -6.55 -0.47 -9.09
C ILE A 142 -6.06 -1.92 -9.07
N ILE A 143 -6.73 -2.78 -9.84
CA ILE A 143 -6.48 -4.24 -9.86
C ILE A 143 -5.42 -4.59 -10.90
N GLU A 144 -5.58 -4.14 -12.14
CA GLU A 144 -4.65 -4.42 -13.23
C GLU A 144 -4.31 -3.11 -13.96
N TRP A 145 -3.03 -2.92 -14.27
CA TRP A 145 -2.54 -1.70 -14.89
C TRP A 145 -1.34 -1.96 -15.82
N LYS A 146 -1.07 -1.01 -16.73
CA LYS A 146 0.10 -0.98 -17.62
C LYS A 146 0.67 0.43 -17.72
N LEU A 147 1.99 0.55 -17.79
CA LEU A 147 2.65 1.83 -18.03
C LEU A 147 2.39 2.30 -19.48
N LEU A 148 1.95 3.54 -19.71
CA LEU A 148 1.86 4.09 -21.07
C LEU A 148 3.25 4.56 -21.51
N ASN A 149 3.79 3.91 -22.56
CA ASN A 149 5.00 4.30 -23.30
C ASN A 149 6.24 4.57 -22.43
N SER A 150 7.05 3.54 -22.16
CA SER A 150 8.51 3.73 -22.13
C SER A 150 9.03 3.72 -23.57
N GLY A 151 8.71 4.75 -24.35
CA GLY A 151 9.17 4.94 -25.73
C GLY A 151 10.65 5.34 -25.83
N VAL A 152 11.51 4.71 -25.02
CA VAL A 152 12.96 4.78 -25.17
C VAL A 152 13.43 3.34 -25.21
N GLU A 153 13.80 2.93 -26.41
CA GLU A 153 14.51 1.69 -26.68
C GLU A 153 15.72 1.56 -25.76
N LEU A 154 16.01 0.30 -25.48
CA LEU A 154 16.94 -0.29 -24.54
C LEU A 154 18.40 0.18 -24.72
N GLY A 155 18.69 1.43 -24.38
CA GLY A 155 20.05 1.95 -24.21
C GLY A 155 20.50 1.80 -22.76
N ARG A 156 21.13 0.67 -22.41
CA ARG A 156 21.65 0.32 -21.06
C ARG A 156 20.61 0.50 -19.93
N SER A 157 19.71 -0.48 -19.79
CA SER A 157 18.88 -0.61 -18.59
C SER A 157 19.77 -0.73 -17.35
N SER A 158 19.83 0.33 -16.54
CA SER A 158 20.33 0.17 -15.18
C SER A 158 19.41 -0.84 -14.49
N ARG A 159 19.98 -1.94 -13.98
CA ARG A 159 19.23 -2.96 -13.21
C ARG A 159 18.67 -2.42 -11.90
N VAL A 160 18.93 -1.16 -11.61
CA VAL A 160 18.56 -0.43 -10.42
C VAL A 160 17.94 0.88 -10.86
N GLU A 161 16.82 1.20 -10.25
CA GLU A 161 16.09 2.42 -10.48
C GLU A 161 16.16 3.29 -9.23
N SER A 162 16.39 4.57 -9.44
CA SER A 162 16.64 5.55 -8.39
C SER A 162 15.48 6.53 -8.31
N PHE A 163 14.91 6.64 -7.12
CA PHE A 163 13.74 7.47 -6.83
C PHE A 163 14.13 8.53 -5.78
N PRO A 164 14.22 9.82 -6.16
CA PRO A 164 14.48 10.88 -5.20
C PRO A 164 13.28 11.00 -4.25
N LEU A 165 13.55 11.00 -2.94
CA LEU A 165 12.49 11.04 -1.93
C LEU A 165 11.84 12.44 -1.82
N LEU A 166 12.44 13.47 -2.43
CA LEU A 166 11.86 14.80 -2.57
C LEU A 166 11.74 15.16 -4.05
N SER A 167 10.54 15.58 -4.46
CA SER A 167 10.30 16.13 -5.80
C SER A 167 11.00 17.49 -5.95
N GLY A 168 11.84 17.63 -6.99
CA GLY A 168 12.53 18.88 -7.34
C GLY A 168 14.05 18.89 -7.11
N SER A 169 14.62 17.86 -6.48
CA SER A 169 16.08 17.74 -6.38
C SER A 169 16.64 17.29 -7.73
N SER A 170 17.35 18.18 -8.42
CA SER A 170 18.15 17.79 -9.59
C SER A 170 19.33 16.98 -9.08
N CYS A 171 19.60 15.82 -9.69
CA CYS A 171 20.76 14.98 -9.36
C CYS A 171 22.11 15.65 -9.72
N ALA A 172 22.13 16.94 -10.08
CA ALA A 172 23.19 17.61 -10.80
C ALA A 172 23.98 18.65 -9.99
N SER A 173 23.76 18.78 -8.67
CA SER A 173 24.66 19.59 -7.84
C SER A 173 25.78 18.73 -7.26
N GLU A 174 27.01 19.25 -7.32
CA GLU A 174 28.21 18.67 -6.72
C GLU A 174 28.02 18.55 -5.20
N TYR A 175 27.42 17.43 -4.78
CA TYR A 175 27.19 17.15 -3.37
C TYR A 175 28.50 16.68 -2.73
N ASN A 176 28.91 17.36 -1.66
CA ASN A 176 30.05 16.97 -0.83
C ASN A 176 29.84 15.55 -0.25
N SER A 177 30.33 14.55 -0.98
CA SER A 177 30.17 13.10 -0.76
C SER A 177 30.84 12.58 0.53
N LYS A 178 31.46 13.45 1.32
CA LYS A 178 32.23 13.04 2.51
C LYS A 178 31.37 12.57 3.68
N HIS A 179 30.07 12.90 3.76
CA HIS A 179 29.24 12.56 4.93
C HIS A 179 27.85 11.94 4.64
N SER A 180 27.60 11.47 3.42
CA SER A 180 26.38 10.72 3.11
C SER A 180 26.52 9.25 3.52
N TYR A 181 25.52 8.75 4.24
CA TYR A 181 25.40 7.34 4.56
C TYR A 181 24.44 6.66 3.59
N PHE A 182 24.61 5.36 3.44
CA PHE A 182 23.69 4.50 2.71
C PHE A 182 23.33 3.29 3.58
N VAL A 183 22.17 2.69 3.31
CA VAL A 183 21.68 1.50 3.99
C VAL A 183 21.11 0.57 2.94
N HIS A 184 21.70 -0.62 2.79
CA HIS A 184 21.20 -1.71 1.96
C HIS A 184 20.64 -2.81 2.86
N GLY A 185 19.39 -3.20 2.68
CA GLY A 185 18.79 -4.20 3.55
C GLY A 185 17.35 -4.56 3.21
N THR A 186 16.83 -5.52 3.96
CA THR A 186 15.42 -5.93 3.86
C THR A 186 14.56 -5.04 4.76
N LEU A 187 13.48 -4.50 4.21
CA LEU A 187 12.52 -3.68 4.93
C LEU A 187 11.64 -4.57 5.80
N GLU A 188 11.77 -4.45 7.11
CA GLU A 188 11.12 -5.39 8.05
C GLU A 188 9.81 -4.82 8.60
N SER A 189 9.81 -3.55 9.00
CA SER A 189 8.62 -2.90 9.55
C SER A 189 8.63 -1.40 9.30
N ILE A 190 7.43 -0.82 9.30
CA ILE A 190 7.19 0.62 9.16
C ILE A 190 6.25 1.06 10.26
N SER A 191 6.49 2.24 10.83
CA SER A 191 5.58 2.85 11.80
C SER A 191 4.44 3.62 11.13
N PRO A 192 3.36 3.91 11.87
CA PRO A 192 2.44 4.97 11.49
C PRO A 192 3.17 6.30 11.26
N VAL A 193 2.55 7.16 10.44
CA VAL A 193 3.00 8.56 10.31
C VAL A 193 2.61 9.30 11.58
N SER A 194 3.61 9.83 12.29
CA SER A 194 3.43 10.65 13.47
C SER A 194 3.91 12.08 13.22
N VAL A 195 3.56 12.97 14.15
CA VAL A 195 3.99 14.37 14.14
C VAL A 195 4.90 14.59 15.32
N VAL A 196 6.15 14.98 15.04
CA VAL A 196 7.13 15.33 16.06
C VAL A 196 7.12 16.85 16.23
N PRO A 197 6.75 17.36 17.42
CA PRO A 197 6.83 18.79 17.71
C PRO A 197 8.31 19.21 17.71
N CYS A 198 8.66 20.15 16.84
CA CYS A 198 10.01 20.70 16.80
C CYS A 198 9.97 22.15 17.27
N SER A 199 10.64 22.42 18.38
CA SER A 199 10.96 23.78 18.80
C SER A 199 12.25 24.18 18.10
N PHE A 200 12.20 25.17 17.21
CA PHE A 200 13.43 25.88 16.88
C PHE A 200 13.87 26.58 18.17
N GLY A 201 15.10 26.33 18.62
CA GLY A 201 15.67 27.02 19.76
C GLY A 201 15.46 28.52 19.57
N LYS A 202 15.02 29.21 20.62
CA LYS A 202 14.71 30.65 20.65
C LYS A 202 15.79 31.41 19.86
N SER A 203 15.50 31.77 18.63
CA SER A 203 16.23 32.83 17.95
C SER A 203 15.95 34.08 18.78
N ASN A 204 16.96 34.67 19.40
CA ASN A 204 16.86 35.91 20.20
C ASN A 204 16.49 37.15 19.35
N LYS A 205 15.79 36.97 18.22
CA LYS A 205 15.15 38.04 17.48
C LYS A 205 13.75 38.23 18.04
N VAL A 206 13.64 39.18 18.96
CA VAL A 206 12.37 39.76 19.42
C VAL A 206 11.58 40.18 18.18
N GLY A 207 10.52 39.45 17.82
CA GLY A 207 9.63 39.84 16.73
C GLY A 207 8.87 38.71 16.04
N ASP A 208 9.46 37.52 15.86
CA ASP A 208 8.78 36.47 15.09
C ASP A 208 8.12 35.43 15.99
N SER A 209 6.80 35.55 16.11
CA SER A 209 5.89 34.47 16.54
C SER A 209 5.90 33.34 15.49
N SER A 210 7.05 32.68 15.30
CA SER A 210 7.10 31.46 14.49
C SER A 210 6.52 30.31 15.32
N ALA A 211 5.29 29.92 14.96
CA ALA A 211 4.64 28.75 15.54
C ALA A 211 5.57 27.52 15.46
N PRO A 212 5.53 26.60 16.43
CA PRO A 212 6.35 25.40 16.40
C PRO A 212 6.13 24.65 15.08
N VAL A 213 7.21 24.43 14.32
CA VAL A 213 7.13 23.71 13.04
C VAL A 213 7.08 22.22 13.35
N ASN A 214 5.86 21.70 13.34
CA ASN A 214 5.60 20.28 13.52
C ASN A 214 6.10 19.49 12.30
N ILE A 215 6.99 18.53 12.53
CA ILE A 215 7.57 17.70 11.46
C ILE A 215 6.84 16.37 11.42
N ARG A 216 6.21 16.06 10.28
CA ARG A 216 5.65 14.75 10.00
C ARG A 216 6.74 13.75 9.64
N GLY A 217 6.58 12.51 10.05
CA GLY A 217 7.47 11.45 9.65
C GLY A 217 7.06 10.08 10.15
N PHE A 218 7.82 9.07 9.73
CA PHE A 218 7.63 7.69 10.16
C PHE A 218 8.98 6.98 10.25
N LEU A 219 9.03 5.93 11.07
CA LEU A 219 10.19 5.08 11.26
C LEU A 219 10.11 3.85 10.37
N VAL A 220 11.25 3.48 9.81
CA VAL A 220 11.44 2.23 9.07
C VAL A 220 12.52 1.42 9.76
N ARG A 221 12.24 0.16 10.08
CA ARG A 221 13.25 -0.80 10.53
C ARG A 221 13.72 -1.60 9.33
N ILE A 222 15.03 -1.55 9.07
CA ILE A 222 15.70 -2.31 8.01
C ILE A 222 16.66 -3.30 8.65
N ILE A 223 16.64 -4.55 8.17
CA ILE A 223 17.70 -5.51 8.45
C ILE A 223 18.78 -5.33 7.38
N ALA A 224 19.81 -4.58 7.73
CA ALA A 224 20.89 -4.18 6.84
C ALA A 224 21.90 -5.30 6.63
N CYS A 225 22.54 -5.26 5.45
CA CYS A 225 23.61 -6.18 5.09
C CYS A 225 24.94 -5.74 5.71
N GLU A 226 25.68 -6.69 6.29
CA GLU A 226 27.00 -6.44 6.91
C GLU A 226 28.18 -6.98 6.08
N CYS A 227 27.98 -7.36 4.82
CA CYS A 227 29.12 -7.79 4.00
C CYS A 227 30.07 -6.62 3.71
N ASN A 228 31.36 -6.92 3.48
CA ASN A 228 32.39 -5.91 3.23
C ASN A 228 32.04 -4.96 2.08
N LEU A 229 31.35 -5.47 1.05
CA LEU A 229 30.86 -4.66 -0.07
C LEU A 229 29.73 -3.71 0.34
N CYS A 230 28.82 -4.16 1.21
CA CYS A 230 27.76 -3.31 1.77
C CYS A 230 28.29 -2.38 2.87
N ALA A 231 29.51 -2.59 3.37
CA ALA A 231 30.18 -1.69 4.30
C ALA A 231 31.06 -0.65 3.58
N SER A 232 31.44 -0.90 2.32
CA SER A 232 32.27 0.02 1.52
C SER A 232 31.43 1.11 0.84
N ARG A 233 32.05 2.23 0.46
CA ARG A 233 31.35 3.34 -0.22
C ARG A 233 31.02 3.05 -1.70
N GLU A 234 31.39 1.90 -2.23
CA GLU A 234 31.28 1.54 -3.66
C GLU A 234 30.04 0.66 -3.97
N LEU A 235 28.89 0.94 -3.34
CA LEU A 235 27.69 0.10 -3.49
C LEU A 235 27.03 0.11 -4.86
N MET A 236 27.25 1.14 -5.68
CA MET A 236 26.54 1.24 -6.96
C MET A 236 26.91 0.10 -7.93
N ALA A 237 28.07 -0.56 -7.72
CA ALA A 237 28.47 -1.77 -8.43
C ALA A 237 27.89 -3.06 -7.81
N VAL A 238 27.37 -3.02 -6.57
CA VAL A 238 27.05 -4.20 -5.73
C VAL A 238 25.64 -4.75 -5.97
N LEU A 239 24.70 -3.91 -6.45
CA LEU A 239 23.36 -4.38 -6.84
C LEU A 239 23.37 -5.27 -8.11
N HIS A 240 24.52 -5.43 -8.75
CA HIS A 240 24.65 -6.10 -10.04
C HIS A 240 24.99 -7.58 -9.97
N ASP A 241 25.41 -8.10 -8.81
CA ASP A 241 26.06 -9.41 -8.78
C ASP A 241 25.42 -10.38 -7.77
N SER A 242 24.62 -11.30 -8.32
CA SER A 242 23.96 -12.40 -7.60
C SER A 242 24.93 -13.46 -7.08
N THR A 243 26.24 -13.35 -7.36
CA THR A 243 27.26 -14.25 -6.82
C THR A 243 27.60 -13.95 -5.37
N PHE A 244 27.33 -12.73 -4.88
CA PHE A 244 27.62 -12.35 -3.49
C PHE A 244 26.47 -12.72 -2.56
N ARG A 245 26.81 -13.53 -1.54
CA ARG A 245 25.89 -13.84 -0.45
C ARG A 245 25.78 -12.65 0.50
N HIS A 246 24.70 -11.88 0.36
CA HIS A 246 24.33 -10.87 1.34
C HIS A 246 23.86 -11.54 2.64
N SER A 247 24.46 -11.14 3.76
CA SER A 247 24.00 -11.50 5.10
C SER A 247 23.25 -10.31 5.71
N PHE A 248 21.94 -10.43 5.87
CA PHE A 248 21.08 -9.40 6.46
C PHE A 248 20.88 -9.71 7.94
N THR A 249 21.68 -9.08 8.79
CA THR A 249 21.73 -9.37 10.24
C THR A 249 21.54 -8.15 11.12
N LYS A 250 21.85 -6.95 10.62
CA LYS A 250 21.95 -5.75 11.46
C LYS A 250 20.67 -4.93 11.44
N PRO A 251 19.94 -4.79 12.56
CA PRO A 251 18.77 -3.92 12.60
C PRO A 251 19.19 -2.45 12.64
N LEU A 252 18.64 -1.64 11.74
CA LEU A 252 18.83 -0.19 11.69
C LEU A 252 17.47 0.51 11.61
N PHE A 253 17.40 1.71 12.19
CA PHE A 253 16.24 2.58 12.09
C PHE A 253 16.51 3.76 11.17
N ILE A 254 15.56 4.03 10.28
CA ILE A 254 15.58 5.17 9.37
C ILE A 254 14.31 5.99 9.59
N TYR A 255 14.46 7.28 9.88
CA TYR A 255 13.36 8.22 10.01
C TYR A 255 13.16 8.99 8.70
N PHE A 256 12.00 8.79 8.09
CA PHE A 256 11.53 9.53 6.92
C PHE A 256 10.84 10.79 7.40
N CYS A 257 11.53 11.93 7.30
CA CYS A 257 11.09 13.18 7.91
C CYS A 257 10.66 14.24 6.90
N GLY A 258 9.71 15.08 7.28
CA GLY A 258 9.25 16.22 6.49
C GLY A 258 8.62 15.76 5.17
N SER A 259 9.09 16.32 4.06
CA SER A 259 8.57 15.99 2.73
C SER A 259 8.70 14.51 2.37
N ALA A 260 9.70 13.78 2.90
CA ALA A 260 9.84 12.34 2.67
C ALA A 260 8.71 11.51 3.32
N SER A 261 7.90 12.10 4.21
CA SER A 261 6.78 11.41 4.85
C SER A 261 5.69 10.98 3.86
N CYS A 262 5.57 11.62 2.69
CA CYS A 262 4.62 11.22 1.64
C CYS A 262 4.95 9.88 0.99
N TRP A 263 6.15 9.33 1.21
CA TRP A 263 6.54 8.01 0.74
C TRP A 263 5.98 6.86 1.59
N HIS A 264 5.28 7.14 2.69
CA HIS A 264 4.70 6.13 3.58
C HIS A 264 3.94 5.00 2.87
N PRO A 265 2.99 5.25 1.94
CA PRO A 265 2.31 4.17 1.20
C PRO A 265 3.27 3.32 0.36
N VAL A 266 4.26 3.96 -0.29
CA VAL A 266 5.24 3.26 -1.12
C VAL A 266 6.11 2.36 -0.26
N ILE A 267 6.67 2.88 0.83
CA ILE A 267 7.48 2.11 1.78
C ILE A 267 6.65 0.96 2.39
N THR A 268 5.36 1.19 2.68
CA THR A 268 4.44 0.15 3.17
C THR A 268 4.31 -1.00 2.16
N LYS A 269 4.15 -0.70 0.86
CA LYS A 269 4.09 -1.71 -0.21
C LYS A 269 5.41 -2.47 -0.42
N LEU A 270 6.54 -1.89 0.01
CA LEU A 270 7.87 -2.48 -0.08
C LEU A 270 8.26 -3.34 1.14
N VAL A 271 7.41 -3.46 2.17
CA VAL A 271 7.67 -4.30 3.35
C VAL A 271 7.92 -5.76 2.94
N GLY A 272 9.05 -6.31 3.40
CA GLY A 272 9.60 -7.61 3.01
C GLY A 272 10.54 -7.59 1.82
N GLY A 273 10.66 -6.46 1.14
CA GLY A 273 11.56 -6.27 0.00
C GLY A 273 12.95 -5.83 0.41
N VAL A 274 13.91 -6.01 -0.50
CA VAL A 274 15.27 -5.46 -0.38
C VAL A 274 15.31 -4.08 -1.02
N VAL A 275 15.84 -3.11 -0.28
CA VAL A 275 15.96 -1.72 -0.72
C VAL A 275 17.38 -1.20 -0.44
N LEU A 276 17.82 -0.22 -1.24
CA LEU A 276 19.01 0.57 -0.93
C LEU A 276 18.57 2.03 -0.77
N LEU A 277 18.84 2.62 0.40
CA LEU A 277 18.65 4.04 0.65
C LEU A 277 20.02 4.72 0.68
N SER A 278 20.18 5.83 -0.04
CA SER A 278 21.43 6.59 -0.05
C SER A 278 21.21 8.05 0.31
N ARG A 279 22.33 8.75 0.60
CA ARG A 279 22.34 10.16 0.99
C ARG A 279 21.52 10.42 2.26
N LEU A 280 21.71 9.53 3.23
CA LEU A 280 21.15 9.62 4.58
C LEU A 280 22.10 10.37 5.51
N LYS A 281 21.54 10.98 6.56
CA LYS A 281 22.31 11.56 7.67
C LYS A 281 22.23 10.65 8.89
N LYS A 282 23.37 10.30 9.46
CA LYS A 282 23.45 9.56 10.73
C LYS A 282 23.27 10.53 11.90
N LYS A 283 22.36 10.21 12.82
CA LYS A 283 22.10 10.98 14.05
C LYS A 283 22.04 10.06 15.26
N LEU A 284 22.51 10.57 16.41
CA LEU A 284 22.28 9.95 17.70
C LEU A 284 20.99 10.55 18.28
N ILE A 285 20.04 9.69 18.62
CA ILE A 285 18.74 10.07 19.18
C ILE A 285 18.70 9.64 20.63
N PHE A 286 18.34 10.55 21.52
CA PHE A 286 18.19 10.27 22.94
C PHE A 286 16.73 9.92 23.25
N MET A 287 16.53 8.79 23.91
CA MET A 287 15.25 8.28 24.36
C MET A 287 15.21 8.41 25.88
N GLY A 288 14.59 9.48 26.37
CA GLY A 288 14.70 9.83 27.79
C GLY A 288 16.09 10.34 28.15
N LYS A 289 16.54 10.06 29.38
CA LYS A 289 17.79 10.61 29.93
C LYS A 289 19.02 9.75 29.64
N ASP A 290 18.85 8.42 29.63
CA ASP A 290 19.99 7.49 29.71
C ASP A 290 20.13 6.59 28.48
N GLU A 291 19.12 6.55 27.61
CA GLU A 291 19.17 5.74 26.40
C GLU A 291 19.47 6.60 25.18
N SER A 292 20.41 6.14 24.36
CA SER A 292 20.64 6.73 23.05
C SER A 292 20.71 5.64 22.00
N GLN A 293 20.13 5.93 20.84
CA GLN A 293 20.13 5.03 19.71
C GLN A 293 20.59 5.77 18.47
N LEU A 294 21.44 5.10 17.71
CA LEU A 294 21.82 5.58 16.40
C LEU A 294 20.68 5.38 15.41
N MET A 295 20.31 6.46 14.72
CA MET A 295 19.26 6.48 13.70
C MET A 295 19.76 7.17 12.44
N PHE A 296 19.30 6.72 11.29
CA PHE A 296 19.49 7.44 10.03
C PHE A 296 18.27 8.31 9.74
N VAL A 297 18.48 9.46 9.13
CA VAL A 297 17.41 10.42 8.82
C VAL A 297 17.52 10.78 7.35
N THR A 298 16.37 10.81 6.66
CA THR A 298 16.29 11.27 5.27
C THR A 298 16.69 12.74 5.17
N THR A 299 17.37 13.10 4.10
CA THR A 299 17.75 14.46 3.73
C THR A 299 17.02 14.87 2.45
N GLU A 300 17.14 16.13 2.06
CA GLU A 300 16.60 16.64 0.80
C GLU A 300 17.09 15.90 -0.45
N ASN A 301 18.26 15.27 -0.35
CA ASN A 301 18.90 14.55 -1.44
C ASN A 301 18.78 13.03 -1.28
N SER A 302 18.02 12.52 -0.30
CA SER A 302 17.88 11.08 -0.10
C SER A 302 17.24 10.40 -1.30
N ILE A 303 17.78 9.24 -1.67
CA ILE A 303 17.34 8.45 -2.82
C ILE A 303 17.03 7.03 -2.37
N LEU A 304 15.87 6.54 -2.80
CA LEU A 304 15.50 5.13 -2.74
C LEU A 304 15.91 4.45 -4.04
N HIS A 305 16.68 3.38 -3.93
CA HIS A 305 17.11 2.55 -5.04
C HIS A 305 16.43 1.18 -4.94
N LEU A 306 15.81 0.76 -6.04
CA LEU A 306 15.10 -0.50 -6.15
C LEU A 306 15.65 -1.32 -7.32
N PRO A 307 15.77 -2.65 -7.19
CA PRO A 307 16.03 -3.52 -8.32
C PRO A 307 14.93 -3.38 -9.38
N SER A 308 15.28 -3.38 -10.66
CA SER A 308 14.34 -3.28 -11.79
C SER A 308 13.32 -4.43 -11.86
N SER A 309 13.59 -5.53 -11.16
CA SER A 309 12.69 -6.64 -10.92
C SER A 309 12.48 -6.82 -9.42
N PHE A 310 11.70 -5.91 -8.83
CA PHE A 310 11.24 -6.08 -7.46
C PHE A 310 10.23 -7.24 -7.42
N LYS A 311 10.69 -8.44 -7.07
CA LYS A 311 9.81 -9.52 -6.62
C LYS A 311 9.80 -9.52 -5.10
N LYS A 312 8.62 -9.28 -4.52
CA LYS A 312 8.38 -9.46 -3.08
C LYS A 312 8.80 -10.90 -2.75
N ARG A 313 9.93 -11.08 -2.06
CA ARG A 313 10.24 -12.39 -1.49
C ARG A 313 9.17 -12.61 -0.43
N LEU A 314 8.25 -13.54 -0.65
CA LEU A 314 7.47 -14.09 0.45
C LEU A 314 8.47 -14.85 1.33
N PRO A 315 8.74 -14.43 2.56
CA PRO A 315 9.32 -15.34 3.52
C PRO A 315 8.17 -16.27 3.90
N TYR A 316 8.02 -17.39 3.20
CA TYR A 316 7.31 -18.55 3.73
C TYR A 316 8.24 -19.15 4.80
N LEU A 317 8.34 -18.49 5.94
CA LEU A 317 8.80 -19.16 7.15
C LEU A 317 7.54 -19.34 7.99
N GLU A 318 7.02 -20.56 8.01
CA GLU A 318 6.14 -21.01 9.07
C GLU A 318 6.88 -20.81 10.39
N THR A 319 6.63 -19.67 11.02
CA THR A 319 6.97 -19.53 12.43
C THR A 319 5.89 -20.31 13.16
N VAL A 320 6.29 -21.41 13.81
CA VAL A 320 5.41 -22.18 14.69
C VAL A 320 4.97 -21.24 15.81
N VAL A 321 3.78 -20.64 15.65
CA VAL A 321 3.28 -19.65 16.58
C VAL A 321 2.78 -20.34 17.84
N LYS A 322 3.50 -20.15 18.95
CA LYS A 322 3.15 -20.74 20.26
C LYS A 322 2.11 -19.93 21.02
N GLY A 323 1.68 -18.78 20.51
CA GLY A 323 0.60 -17.96 21.07
C GLY A 323 0.97 -17.26 22.39
N LYS A 324 2.27 -17.03 22.63
CA LYS A 324 2.81 -16.35 23.83
C LYS A 324 3.11 -14.86 23.59
N GLY A 325 2.45 -14.20 22.62
CA GLY A 325 2.73 -12.81 22.26
C GLY A 325 3.86 -12.63 21.22
N GLU A 326 4.31 -13.73 20.61
CA GLU A 326 5.26 -13.72 19.49
C GLU A 326 4.70 -12.92 18.31
N SER A 327 5.54 -12.10 17.67
CA SER A 327 5.19 -11.37 16.45
C SER A 327 5.34 -12.29 15.24
N SER A 328 4.28 -12.44 14.44
CA SER A 328 4.32 -13.24 13.21
C SER A 328 3.44 -12.60 12.12
N ASN A 329 3.24 -13.33 11.02
CA ASN A 329 2.46 -12.92 9.86
C ASN A 329 1.18 -13.76 9.77
N TYR A 330 0.10 -13.14 9.30
CA TYR A 330 -1.17 -13.81 9.03
C TYR A 330 -1.66 -13.39 7.64
N THR A 331 -2.18 -14.32 6.85
CA THR A 331 -2.88 -14.00 5.61
C THR A 331 -4.25 -14.66 5.63
N GLY A 332 -5.29 -13.91 5.30
CA GLY A 332 -6.65 -14.38 5.35
C GLY A 332 -7.66 -13.45 4.70
N ILE A 333 -8.93 -13.86 4.76
CA ILE A 333 -10.07 -13.15 4.16
C ILE A 333 -10.80 -12.39 5.26
N ILE A 334 -11.15 -11.14 5.02
CA ILE A 334 -11.98 -10.35 5.94
C ILE A 334 -13.42 -10.86 5.89
N LYS A 335 -13.97 -11.24 7.04
CA LYS A 335 -15.36 -11.68 7.22
C LYS A 335 -16.25 -10.59 7.82
N GLY A 336 -15.68 -9.76 8.69
CA GLY A 336 -16.40 -8.69 9.37
C GLY A 336 -15.48 -7.51 9.68
N VAL A 337 -16.04 -6.30 9.62
CA VAL A 337 -15.36 -5.07 10.02
C VAL A 337 -16.25 -4.38 11.05
N TYR A 338 -15.75 -4.21 12.25
CA TYR A 338 -16.49 -3.69 13.40
C TYR A 338 -15.76 -2.49 13.99
N MET A 339 -16.49 -1.69 14.78
CA MET A 339 -15.93 -0.58 15.56
C MET A 339 -15.11 0.38 14.68
N GLU A 340 -15.68 0.85 13.57
CA GLU A 340 -15.02 1.76 12.62
C GLU A 340 -13.69 1.21 12.04
N GLY A 341 -13.57 -0.11 11.95
CA GLY A 341 -12.37 -0.78 11.44
C GLY A 341 -11.32 -1.11 12.49
N MET A 342 -11.60 -0.85 13.78
CA MET A 342 -10.69 -1.19 14.88
C MET A 342 -10.68 -2.68 15.20
N VAL A 343 -11.74 -3.41 14.84
CA VAL A 343 -11.84 -4.87 15.02
C VAL A 343 -12.21 -5.51 13.69
N ILE A 344 -11.35 -6.38 13.19
CA ILE A 344 -11.51 -7.03 11.90
C ILE A 344 -11.56 -8.54 12.14
N GLU A 345 -12.70 -9.15 11.82
CA GLU A 345 -12.83 -10.59 11.80
C GLU A 345 -12.24 -11.12 10.50
N LEU A 346 -11.30 -12.04 10.64
CA LEU A 346 -10.66 -12.78 9.57
C LEU A 346 -11.21 -14.21 9.54
N ASP A 347 -10.91 -14.93 8.47
CA ASP A 347 -11.17 -16.36 8.38
C ASP A 347 -10.51 -17.15 9.54
N LYS A 348 -10.91 -18.42 9.70
CA LYS A 348 -10.32 -19.35 10.69
C LYS A 348 -10.40 -18.85 12.13
N GLU A 349 -11.50 -18.18 12.48
CA GLU A 349 -11.77 -17.70 13.85
C GLU A 349 -10.67 -16.76 14.38
N ALA A 350 -10.05 -15.98 13.49
CA ALA A 350 -9.01 -15.01 13.84
C ALA A 350 -9.57 -13.58 13.85
N TRP A 351 -9.17 -12.77 14.82
CA TRP A 351 -9.65 -11.41 15.04
C TRP A 351 -8.45 -10.47 15.13
N LEU A 352 -8.34 -9.52 14.21
CA LEU A 352 -7.33 -8.48 14.22
C LEU A 352 -7.85 -7.26 14.99
N LEU A 353 -7.10 -6.88 16.03
CA LEU A 353 -7.37 -5.70 16.85
C LEU A 353 -6.37 -4.60 16.50
N LEU A 354 -6.89 -3.50 15.96
CA LEU A 354 -6.14 -2.26 15.76
C LEU A 354 -6.34 -1.40 17.00
N SER A 355 -5.47 -1.53 18.01
CA SER A 355 -5.60 -0.75 19.26
C SER A 355 -4.94 0.63 19.19
N ASP A 356 -4.09 0.85 18.19
CA ASP A 356 -3.37 2.11 18.02
C ASP A 356 -4.19 3.07 17.14
N ARG A 357 -4.56 4.23 17.68
CA ARG A 357 -5.29 5.28 16.96
C ARG A 357 -4.53 5.83 15.75
N PHE A 358 -3.21 5.60 15.68
CA PHE A 358 -2.40 5.99 14.54
C PHE A 358 -2.45 4.98 13.38
N LEU A 359 -2.97 3.77 13.60
CA LEU A 359 -3.21 2.77 12.56
C LEU A 359 -4.59 2.98 11.94
N ILE A 360 -4.73 3.99 11.07
CA ILE A 360 -5.95 4.16 10.30
C ILE A 360 -6.02 3.04 9.25
N PRO A 361 -7.08 2.21 9.25
CA PRO A 361 -7.21 1.12 8.30
C PRO A 361 -7.20 1.65 6.85
N PRO A 362 -6.54 0.96 5.89
CA PRO A 362 -6.66 1.28 4.47
C PRO A 362 -8.12 1.25 4.03
N HIS A 363 -8.54 2.12 3.09
CA HIS A 363 -9.93 2.11 2.60
C HIS A 363 -10.34 0.78 1.96
N SER A 364 -9.37 0.07 1.37
CA SER A 364 -9.53 -1.27 0.79
C SER A 364 -9.74 -2.39 1.80
N LEU A 365 -9.68 -2.08 3.11
CA LEU A 365 -9.88 -3.04 4.19
C LEU A 365 -11.36 -3.32 4.41
N ARG A 366 -11.95 -4.10 3.51
CA ARG A 366 -13.40 -4.33 3.41
C ARG A 366 -13.70 -5.83 3.48
N VAL A 367 -14.91 -6.18 3.95
CA VAL A 367 -15.39 -7.57 3.96
C VAL A 367 -15.22 -8.18 2.57
N GLY A 368 -14.64 -9.38 2.48
CA GLY A 368 -14.34 -10.07 1.23
C GLY A 368 -12.93 -9.83 0.66
N ALA A 369 -12.18 -8.85 1.16
CA ALA A 369 -10.80 -8.62 0.73
C ALA A 369 -9.84 -9.66 1.35
N VAL A 370 -8.77 -9.97 0.62
CA VAL A 370 -7.66 -10.81 1.11
C VAL A 370 -6.56 -9.90 1.62
N VAL A 371 -6.11 -10.12 2.86
CA VAL A 371 -5.09 -9.29 3.49
C VAL A 371 -3.94 -10.13 4.02
N SER A 372 -2.74 -9.58 3.93
CA SER A 372 -1.55 -10.06 4.64
C SER A 372 -1.19 -9.05 5.72
N VAL A 373 -1.14 -9.52 6.96
CA VAL A 373 -0.82 -8.75 8.15
C VAL A 373 0.52 -9.23 8.67
N ARG A 374 1.46 -8.31 8.87
CA ARG A 374 2.82 -8.61 9.33
C ARG A 374 3.10 -7.96 10.66
N ASN A 375 4.00 -8.56 11.45
CA ASN A 375 4.41 -8.08 12.77
C ASN A 375 3.21 -7.93 13.72
N VAL A 376 2.34 -8.95 13.80
CA VAL A 376 1.22 -8.98 14.75
C VAL A 376 1.48 -9.95 15.88
N HIS A 377 1.00 -9.59 17.07
CA HIS A 377 1.12 -10.40 18.26
C HIS A 377 -0.01 -11.42 18.32
N PHE A 378 0.34 -12.70 18.37
CA PHE A 378 -0.65 -13.78 18.46
C PHE A 378 -0.98 -14.06 19.93
N VAL A 379 -2.26 -13.93 20.27
CA VAL A 379 -2.81 -14.18 21.60
C VAL A 379 -3.95 -15.19 21.46
N LYS A 380 -3.85 -16.30 22.20
CA LYS A 380 -4.90 -17.31 22.28
C LYS A 380 -5.61 -17.21 23.64
N PRO A 381 -6.60 -16.31 23.79
CA PRO A 381 -7.35 -16.22 25.03
C PRO A 381 -8.11 -17.52 25.31
N LYS A 382 -8.23 -17.86 26.59
CA LYS A 382 -9.04 -18.99 27.05
C LYS A 382 -10.43 -18.48 27.43
N PHE A 383 -11.31 -18.32 26.46
CA PHE A 383 -12.72 -18.04 26.74
C PHE A 383 -13.45 -19.36 26.98
N SER A 384 -14.35 -19.39 27.95
CA SER A 384 -15.18 -20.57 28.27
C SER A 384 -16.21 -20.87 27.17
N TRP A 385 -16.54 -19.89 26.34
CA TRP A 385 -17.64 -19.92 25.38
C TRP A 385 -17.19 -19.91 23.91
N THR A 386 -15.90 -19.68 23.62
CA THR A 386 -15.40 -19.67 22.24
C THR A 386 -13.90 -19.94 22.15
N LYS A 387 -13.44 -20.39 20.98
CA LYS A 387 -12.04 -20.45 20.61
C LYS A 387 -11.81 -19.40 19.53
N VAL A 388 -11.07 -18.35 19.86
CA VAL A 388 -10.72 -17.28 18.92
C VAL A 388 -9.24 -17.01 19.03
N LEU A 389 -8.59 -16.79 17.89
CA LEU A 389 -7.23 -16.27 17.83
C LEU A 389 -7.27 -14.75 17.75
N ILE A 390 -6.67 -14.05 18.70
CA ILE A 390 -6.52 -12.60 18.65
C ILE A 390 -5.17 -12.24 18.05
N LEU A 391 -5.17 -11.39 17.04
CA LEU A 391 -4.01 -10.75 16.43
C LEU A 391 -3.96 -9.30 16.93
N GLY A 392 -3.06 -9.00 17.84
CA GLY A 392 -2.85 -7.63 18.35
C GLY A 392 -1.90 -6.85 17.44
N ALA A 393 -2.37 -5.74 16.88
CA ALA A 393 -1.52 -4.82 16.12
C ALA A 393 -0.70 -3.93 17.06
N CYS A 394 0.50 -3.54 16.61
CA CYS A 394 1.37 -2.59 17.27
C CYS A 394 1.94 -1.59 16.24
N PHE A 395 2.76 -0.64 16.69
CA PHE A 395 3.38 0.34 15.80
C PHE A 395 4.31 -0.25 14.72
N ARG A 396 4.62 -1.55 14.75
CA ARG A 396 5.39 -2.24 13.68
C ARG A 396 4.51 -3.02 12.71
N THR A 397 3.21 -3.13 13.02
CA THR A 397 2.27 -3.89 12.23
C THR A 397 2.07 -3.24 10.86
N SER A 398 2.09 -4.06 9.82
CA SER A 398 1.82 -3.63 8.45
C SER A 398 0.70 -4.47 7.88
N ILE A 399 -0.32 -3.82 7.32
CA ILE A 399 -1.47 -4.47 6.70
C ILE A 399 -1.39 -4.21 5.19
N MET A 400 -1.34 -5.28 4.40
CA MET A 400 -1.33 -5.21 2.95
C MET A 400 -2.56 -5.91 2.40
N VAL A 401 -3.25 -5.24 1.47
CA VAL A 401 -4.32 -5.87 0.71
C VAL A 401 -3.68 -6.61 -0.46
N GLU A 402 -3.85 -7.93 -0.50
CA GLU A 402 -3.34 -8.81 -1.54
C GLU A 402 -4.40 -9.03 -2.64
N SER A 403 -5.69 -8.90 -2.30
CA SER A 403 -6.80 -8.89 -3.26
C SER A 403 -7.95 -8.04 -2.74
N PHE A 404 -8.53 -7.20 -3.61
CA PHE A 404 -9.66 -6.33 -3.25
C PHE A 404 -10.97 -7.10 -3.16
N SER A 405 -11.91 -6.57 -2.36
CA SER A 405 -13.22 -7.21 -2.19
C SER A 405 -14.11 -7.03 -3.43
N PRO A 406 -14.81 -8.09 -3.88
CA PRO A 406 -15.84 -7.99 -4.91
C PRO A 406 -17.19 -7.45 -4.37
N LEU A 407 -17.30 -7.21 -3.06
CA LEU A 407 -18.54 -6.82 -2.40
C LEU A 407 -18.68 -5.29 -2.34
N GLU A 408 -19.91 -4.82 -2.27
CA GLU A 408 -20.24 -3.44 -1.91
C GLU A 408 -20.05 -3.20 -0.40
N THR A 409 -19.87 -1.95 0.00
CA THR A 409 -19.65 -1.53 1.40
C THR A 409 -20.90 -1.12 2.13
#